data_AF-A0A538I0X5-F1
#
_entry.id   AF-A0A538I0X5-F1
#
_cell.length_a   1.000
_cell.length_b   1.000
_cell.length_c   1.000
_cell.angle_alpha   90.00
_cell.angle_beta   90.00
_cell.angle_gamma   90.00
#
_symmetry.space_group_name_H-M   'P 1'
#
loop_
_entity.id
_entity.type
_entity.pdbx_description
1 polymer ?
#
loop_
_entity_poly.entity_id
_entity_poly.type
_entity_poly.pdbx_seq_one_letter_code
_entity_poly.pdbx_strand_id
1 'polypeptide(L)'
;AGVAGEIRRRFVGGAAAREVTAPAAVAAARAAGQAAASIPHMGAHALGAAAYAATAAGRAAPDRPEAVSEETRWQLDRMSTAVRAALRQLPPVGENPSGPFGPGLLASGLLETIIRDLQASLAGDR
;
A
#
# COMPACT_ATOMS: atom_id res chain seq x y z
N ALA A 1 0.91 27.21 -14.77
CA ALA A 1 1.72 26.37 -13.86
C ALA A 1 2.55 25.41 -14.72
N GLY A 2 3.88 25.40 -14.57
CA GLY A 2 4.75 24.56 -15.41
C GLY A 2 4.86 23.12 -14.93
N VAL A 3 5.41 22.25 -15.77
CA VAL A 3 5.64 20.80 -15.52
C VAL A 3 6.31 20.55 -14.16
N ALA A 4 7.27 21.39 -13.75
CA ALA A 4 7.91 21.31 -12.43
C ALA A 4 6.94 21.52 -11.24
N GLY A 5 5.89 22.33 -11.43
CA GLY A 5 4.84 22.56 -10.44
C GLY A 5 3.86 21.40 -10.31
N GLU A 6 3.57 20.69 -11.41
CA GLU A 6 2.78 19.44 -11.35
C GLU A 6 3.58 18.29 -10.74
N ILE A 7 4.87 18.19 -11.05
CA ILE A 7 5.78 17.22 -10.42
C ILE A 7 5.84 17.45 -8.91
N ARG A 8 6.01 18.70 -8.45
CA ARG A 8 6.05 19.02 -7.02
C ARG A 8 4.74 18.65 -6.30
N ARG A 9 3.58 18.88 -6.93
CA ARG A 9 2.28 18.48 -6.40
C ARG A 9 2.10 16.95 -6.33
N ARG A 10 2.67 16.20 -7.28
CA ARG A 10 2.68 14.72 -7.27
C ARG A 10 3.55 14.12 -6.16
N PHE A 11 4.59 14.81 -5.68
CA PHE A 11 5.46 14.34 -4.60
C PHE A 11 5.04 14.79 -3.19
N VAL A 12 3.89 15.46 -3.04
CA VAL A 12 3.41 15.95 -1.73
C VAL A 12 3.22 14.82 -0.72
N GLY A 13 2.78 13.62 -1.13
CA GLY A 13 2.67 12.48 -0.22
C GLY A 13 4.02 11.99 0.33
N GLY A 14 5.08 12.06 -0.48
CA GLY A 14 6.45 11.76 -0.04
C GLY A 14 7.07 12.88 0.80
N ALA A 15 6.69 14.13 0.56
CA ALA A 15 7.11 15.29 1.35
C ALA A 15 6.41 15.33 2.73
N ALA A 16 5.11 15.04 2.79
CA ALA A 16 4.36 14.94 4.04
C ALA A 16 4.93 13.86 4.98
N ALA A 17 5.39 12.73 4.42
CA ALA A 17 6.05 11.68 5.20
C ALA A 17 7.40 12.13 5.82
N ARG A 18 8.03 13.21 5.32
CA ARG A 18 9.27 13.79 5.89
C ARG A 18 8.99 14.84 6.97
N GLU A 19 7.78 15.39 7.01
CA GLU A 19 7.37 16.42 7.97
C GLU A 19 6.82 15.84 9.29
N VAL A 20 6.51 14.54 9.31
CA VAL A 20 6.05 13.83 10.51
C VAL A 20 7.10 12.82 10.97
N THR A 21 7.27 12.70 12.29
CA THR A 21 8.28 11.79 12.88
C THR A 21 7.66 10.57 13.55
N ALA A 22 6.39 10.65 13.95
CA ALA A 22 5.69 9.52 14.56
C ALA A 22 5.57 8.34 13.56
N PRO A 23 5.98 7.11 13.92
CA PRO A 23 6.01 5.97 13.00
C PRO A 23 4.66 5.66 12.32
N ALA A 24 3.54 5.84 13.02
CA ALA A 24 2.19 5.67 12.48
C ALA A 24 1.84 6.77 11.46
N ALA A 25 2.16 8.03 11.76
CA ALA A 25 1.92 9.16 10.87
C ALA A 25 2.75 9.04 9.57
N VAL A 26 4.01 8.61 9.66
CA VAL A 26 4.84 8.33 8.48
C VAL A 26 4.22 7.25 7.60
N ALA A 27 3.72 6.17 8.19
CA ALA A 27 3.08 5.09 7.45
C ALA A 27 1.79 5.58 6.77
N ALA A 28 0.95 6.35 7.48
CA ALA A 28 -0.26 6.94 6.92
C ALA A 28 0.04 7.90 5.74
N ALA A 29 1.07 8.75 5.86
CA ALA A 29 1.49 9.64 4.79
C ALA A 29 1.96 8.87 3.54
N ARG A 30 2.68 7.75 3.75
CA ARG A 30 3.07 6.86 2.64
C ARG A 30 1.88 6.19 1.98
N ALA A 31 0.88 5.77 2.76
CA ALA A 31 -0.37 5.22 2.22
C ALA A 31 -1.07 6.23 1.30
N ALA A 32 -1.23 7.47 1.76
CA ALA A 32 -1.84 8.54 0.98
C ALA A 32 -1.02 8.86 -0.29
N GLY A 33 0.31 8.86 -0.20
CA GLY A 33 1.19 9.05 -1.35
C GLY A 33 1.04 7.97 -2.43
N GLN A 34 0.90 6.71 -2.03
CA GLN A 34 0.65 5.60 -2.96
C GLN A 34 -0.73 5.74 -3.62
N ALA A 35 -1.76 6.16 -2.88
CA ALA A 35 -3.11 6.36 -3.43
C ALA A 35 -3.22 7.51 -4.44
N ALA A 36 -2.36 8.54 -4.35
CA ALA A 36 -2.42 9.74 -5.19
C ALA A 36 -1.58 9.66 -6.49
N ALA A 37 -0.80 8.60 -6.70
CA ALA A 37 0.08 8.46 -7.86
C ALA A 37 -0.71 8.20 -9.17
N SER A 38 -0.37 8.89 -10.26
CA SER A 38 -1.27 9.03 -11.44
C SER A 38 -0.79 8.38 -12.76
N ILE A 39 0.25 7.52 -12.80
CA ILE A 39 0.68 6.79 -14.02
C ILE A 39 1.20 5.36 -13.66
N PRO A 40 1.33 4.42 -14.61
CA PRO A 40 0.68 3.10 -14.61
C PRO A 40 1.45 2.00 -13.85
N HIS A 41 1.07 1.79 -12.59
CA HIS A 41 1.14 0.53 -11.82
C HIS A 41 -0.01 0.51 -10.78
N MET A 42 -1.17 1.05 -11.16
CA MET A 42 -2.32 1.39 -10.30
C MET A 42 -2.64 0.33 -9.24
N GLY A 43 -2.65 -0.95 -9.60
CA GLY A 43 -2.92 -2.02 -8.65
C GLY A 43 -1.78 -2.27 -7.65
N ALA A 44 -0.52 -2.12 -8.05
CA ALA A 44 0.61 -2.23 -7.13
C ALA A 44 0.69 -1.06 -6.14
N HIS A 45 0.34 0.15 -6.59
CA HIS A 45 0.14 1.29 -5.71
C HIS A 45 -1.05 1.09 -4.76
N ALA A 46 -2.14 0.46 -5.22
CA ALA A 46 -3.26 0.13 -4.35
C ALA A 46 -2.86 -0.87 -3.25
N LEU A 47 -2.15 -1.95 -3.59
CA LEU A 47 -1.64 -2.90 -2.58
C LEU A 47 -0.57 -2.26 -1.66
N GLY A 48 0.29 -1.40 -2.19
CA GLY A 48 1.24 -0.63 -1.38
C GLY A 48 0.56 0.34 -0.43
N ALA A 49 -0.49 1.04 -0.88
CA ALA A 49 -1.29 1.93 -0.04
C ALA A 49 -1.99 1.18 1.09
N ALA A 50 -2.64 0.06 0.74
CA ALA A 50 -3.28 -0.86 1.67
C ALA A 50 -2.31 -1.35 2.76
N ALA A 51 -1.12 -1.82 2.35
CA ALA A 51 -0.10 -2.31 3.27
C ALA A 51 0.44 -1.22 4.21
N TYR A 52 0.63 0.01 3.71
CA TYR A 52 1.02 1.13 4.56
C TYR A 52 -0.07 1.55 5.54
N ALA A 53 -1.35 1.50 5.14
CA ALA A 53 -2.47 1.77 6.04
C ALA A 53 -2.55 0.72 7.17
N ALA A 54 -2.42 -0.58 6.85
CA ALA A 54 -2.33 -1.65 7.85
C ALA A 54 -1.12 -1.48 8.78
N THR A 55 0.03 -1.08 8.25
CA THR A 55 1.21 -0.74 9.06
C THR A 55 0.94 0.44 9.99
N ALA A 56 0.21 1.46 9.52
CA ALA A 56 -0.15 2.61 10.33
C ALA A 56 -1.08 2.22 11.49
N ALA A 57 -2.09 1.37 11.23
CA ALA A 57 -2.99 0.84 12.25
C ALA A 57 -2.23 0.08 13.35
N GLY A 58 -1.35 -0.86 12.98
CA GLY A 58 -0.52 -1.59 13.94
C GLY A 58 0.40 -0.68 14.77
N ARG A 59 0.95 0.37 14.16
CA ARG A 59 1.80 1.34 14.87
C ARG A 59 1.02 2.31 15.77
N ALA A 60 -0.24 2.57 15.45
CA ALA A 60 -1.10 3.40 16.29
C ALA A 60 -1.61 2.64 17.52
N ALA A 61 -1.63 1.31 17.48
CA ALA A 61 -2.10 0.45 18.57
C ALA A 61 -1.07 -0.65 18.89
N PRO A 62 0.10 -0.31 19.48
CA PRO A 62 1.19 -1.27 19.72
C PRO A 62 0.81 -2.41 20.68
N ASP A 63 -0.15 -2.19 21.58
CA ASP A 63 -0.66 -3.20 22.51
C ASP A 63 -1.73 -4.11 21.88
N ARG A 64 -2.02 -3.94 20.58
CA ARG A 64 -3.02 -4.68 19.83
C ARG A 64 -2.35 -5.40 18.65
N PRO A 65 -1.77 -6.59 18.87
CA PRO A 65 -1.08 -7.33 17.82
C PRO A 65 -1.99 -7.68 16.63
N GLU A 66 -3.31 -7.69 16.84
CA GLU A 66 -4.30 -7.99 15.80
C GLU A 66 -4.58 -6.81 14.85
N ALA A 67 -4.20 -5.57 15.20
CA ALA A 67 -4.60 -4.36 14.50
C ALA A 67 -4.24 -4.34 13.00
N VAL A 68 -3.08 -4.91 12.64
CA VAL A 68 -2.68 -5.07 11.24
C VAL A 68 -3.65 -6.01 10.50
N SER A 69 -3.98 -7.15 11.10
CA SER A 69 -4.87 -8.15 10.49
C SER A 69 -6.33 -7.68 10.40
N GLU A 70 -6.78 -6.89 11.38
CA GLU A 70 -8.11 -6.30 11.40
C GLU A 70 -8.26 -5.24 10.31
N GLU A 71 -7.27 -4.36 10.15
CA GLU A 71 -7.25 -3.37 9.07
C GLU A 71 -7.22 -4.05 7.69
N THR A 72 -6.40 -5.09 7.52
CA THR A 72 -6.37 -5.88 6.26
C THR A 72 -7.74 -6.50 5.93
N ARG A 73 -8.43 -7.13 6.91
CA ARG A 73 -9.78 -7.66 6.71
C ARG A 73 -10.78 -6.55 6.38
N TRP A 74 -10.75 -5.45 7.13
CA TRP A 74 -11.63 -4.31 6.90
C TRP A 74 -11.47 -3.74 5.49
N GLN A 75 -10.24 -3.64 4.99
CA GLN A 75 -9.98 -3.19 3.62
C GLN A 75 -10.61 -4.13 2.60
N LEU A 76 -10.38 -5.45 2.73
CA LEU A 76 -10.95 -6.46 1.85
C LEU A 76 -12.49 -6.39 1.83
N ASP A 77 -13.13 -6.35 3.00
CA ASP A 77 -14.59 -6.30 3.13
C ASP A 77 -15.24 -5.11 2.41
N ARG A 78 -14.48 -4.01 2.21
CA ARG A 78 -14.96 -2.81 1.51
C ARG A 78 -14.57 -2.75 0.04
N MET A 79 -13.77 -3.69 -0.46
CA MET A 79 -13.45 -3.75 -1.89
C MET A 79 -14.65 -4.23 -2.70
N SER A 80 -15.01 -3.47 -3.73
CA SER A 80 -15.99 -3.94 -4.71
C SER A 80 -15.45 -5.14 -5.49
N THR A 81 -16.35 -5.92 -6.07
CA THR A 81 -16.00 -7.06 -6.94
C THR A 81 -15.07 -6.63 -8.08
N ALA A 82 -15.28 -5.46 -8.67
CA ALA A 82 -14.43 -4.92 -9.73
C ALA A 82 -13.00 -4.63 -9.24
N VAL A 83 -12.85 -4.06 -8.03
CA VAL A 83 -11.53 -3.83 -7.43
C VAL A 83 -10.84 -5.16 -7.13
N ARG A 84 -11.55 -6.13 -6.54
CA ARG A 84 -11.01 -7.46 -6.26
C ARG A 84 -10.55 -8.16 -7.54
N ALA A 85 -11.36 -8.10 -8.60
CA ALA A 85 -11.04 -8.67 -9.90
C ALA A 85 -9.79 -8.01 -10.52
N ALA A 86 -9.67 -6.68 -10.44
CA ALA A 86 -8.52 -5.96 -10.95
C ALA A 86 -7.23 -6.29 -10.18
N LEU A 87 -7.28 -6.32 -8.84
CA LEU A 87 -6.12 -6.62 -8.00
C LEU A 87 -5.61 -8.06 -8.16
N ARG A 88 -6.49 -9.03 -8.46
CA ARG A 88 -6.11 -10.42 -8.76
C ARG A 88 -5.25 -10.58 -10.01
N GLN A 89 -5.28 -9.62 -10.94
CA GLN A 89 -4.47 -9.67 -12.16
C GLN A 89 -3.01 -9.27 -11.92
N LEU A 90 -2.68 -8.79 -10.71
CA LEU A 90 -1.32 -8.37 -10.40
C LEU A 90 -0.42 -9.58 -10.16
N PRO A 91 0.87 -9.50 -10.57
CA PRO A 91 1.83 -10.54 -10.26
C PRO A 91 2.08 -10.62 -8.75
N PRO A 92 2.47 -11.79 -8.22
CA PRO A 92 2.86 -11.92 -6.82
C PRO A 92 4.03 -11.00 -6.46
N VAL A 93 4.05 -10.52 -5.22
CA VAL A 93 5.11 -9.63 -4.74
C VAL A 93 6.48 -10.33 -4.72
N GLY A 94 7.51 -9.65 -5.21
CA GLY A 94 8.91 -10.12 -5.19
C GLY A 94 9.30 -11.12 -6.29
N GLU A 95 8.37 -11.63 -7.10
CA GLU A 95 8.66 -12.70 -8.07
C GLU A 95 9.24 -12.23 -9.40
N ASN A 96 8.85 -11.04 -9.88
CA ASN A 96 9.35 -10.48 -11.13
C ASN A 96 10.25 -9.27 -10.85
N PRO A 97 11.58 -9.38 -11.04
CA PRO A 97 12.52 -8.29 -10.78
C PRO A 97 12.27 -7.02 -11.60
N SER A 98 11.67 -7.17 -12.78
CA SER A 98 11.30 -6.08 -13.68
C SER A 98 9.83 -5.66 -13.54
N GLY A 99 9.09 -6.30 -12.63
CA GLY A 99 7.66 -6.07 -12.41
C GLY A 99 7.38 -4.95 -11.40
N PRO A 100 6.11 -4.55 -11.25
CA PRO A 100 5.72 -3.48 -10.32
C PRO A 100 5.93 -3.85 -8.84
N PHE A 101 6.21 -5.12 -8.55
CA PHE A 101 6.63 -5.64 -7.25
C PHE A 101 8.02 -6.28 -7.28
N GLY A 102 8.90 -5.81 -8.17
CA GLY A 102 10.30 -6.23 -8.14
C GLY A 102 10.98 -5.91 -6.78
N PRO A 103 12.20 -6.40 -6.56
CA PRO A 103 12.98 -6.14 -5.35
C PRO A 103 12.94 -4.67 -4.95
N GLY A 104 12.58 -4.40 -3.70
CA GLY A 104 12.42 -3.03 -3.21
C GLY A 104 11.55 -2.95 -1.97
N LEU A 105 11.17 -1.72 -1.61
CA LEU A 105 10.53 -1.40 -0.33
C LEU A 105 9.24 -2.20 -0.06
N LEU A 106 8.40 -2.41 -1.09
CA LEU A 106 7.15 -3.18 -0.98
C LEU A 106 7.39 -4.69 -0.91
N ALA A 107 8.53 -5.16 -1.41
CA ALA A 107 8.96 -6.56 -1.36
C ALA A 107 9.99 -6.78 -0.23
N SER A 108 9.80 -6.11 0.92
CA SER A 108 10.64 -6.31 2.10
C SER A 108 9.87 -6.19 3.42
N GLY A 109 10.24 -7.04 4.38
CA GLY A 109 9.79 -6.96 5.77
C GLY A 109 8.27 -7.01 5.93
N LEU A 110 7.73 -6.20 6.85
CA LEU A 110 6.30 -6.19 7.18
C LEU A 110 5.40 -5.83 5.98
N LEU A 111 5.87 -4.97 5.07
CA LEU A 111 5.07 -4.59 3.90
C LEU A 111 4.89 -5.77 2.95
N GLU A 112 5.94 -6.55 2.74
CA GLU A 112 5.84 -7.76 1.92
C GLU A 112 4.88 -8.77 2.53
N THR A 113 4.98 -9.00 3.84
CA THR A 113 4.05 -9.89 4.57
C THR A 113 2.60 -9.48 4.33
N ILE A 114 2.27 -8.19 4.55
CA ILE A 114 0.90 -7.70 4.38
C ILE A 114 0.45 -7.80 2.90
N ILE A 115 1.31 -7.49 1.94
CA ILE A 115 0.97 -7.60 0.52
C ILE A 115 0.73 -9.06 0.12
N ARG A 116 1.53 -10.01 0.62
CA ARG A 116 1.32 -11.45 0.40
C ARG A 116 -0.02 -11.91 0.98
N ASP A 117 -0.38 -11.46 2.19
CA ASP A 117 -1.65 -11.80 2.83
C ASP A 117 -2.85 -11.26 2.04
N LEU A 118 -2.77 -10.03 1.55
CA LEU A 118 -3.78 -9.43 0.66
C LEU A 118 -3.91 -10.22 -0.65
N GLN A 119 -2.79 -10.57 -1.30
CA GLN A 119 -2.80 -11.35 -2.54
C GLN A 119 -3.37 -12.76 -2.33
N ALA A 120 -3.02 -13.43 -1.23
CA ALA A 120 -3.56 -14.74 -0.87
C ALA A 120 -5.06 -14.71 -0.60
N SER A 121 -5.54 -13.72 0.17
CA SER A 121 -6.96 -13.54 0.47
C SER A 121 -7.77 -13.28 -0.81
N LEU A 122 -7.26 -12.40 -1.67
CA LEU A 122 -7.88 -12.15 -2.97
C LEU A 122 -7.94 -13.41 -3.84
N ALA A 123 -6.91 -14.26 -3.83
CA ALA A 123 -6.88 -15.51 -4.60
C ALA A 123 -7.88 -16.57 -4.08
N GLY A 124 -8.12 -16.60 -2.76
CA GLY A 124 -9.03 -17.54 -2.09
C GLY A 124 -10.52 -17.18 -2.19
N ASP A 125 -10.85 -15.89 -2.40
CA ASP A 125 -12.23 -15.38 -2.53
C ASP A 125 -12.91 -15.72 -3.89
N ARG A 126 -12.67 -16.91 -4.45
CA ARG A 126 -13.26 -17.36 -5.72
C ARG A 126 -14.69 -17.84 -5.57
#